data_AF-A0A1Y2HBL4-F1
#
_entry.id   AF-A0A1Y2HBL4-F1
#
_cell.length_a   1.000
_cell.length_b   1.000
_cell.length_c   1.000
_cell.angle_alpha   90.00
_cell.angle_beta   90.00
_cell.angle_gamma   90.00
#
_symmetry.space_group_name_H-M   'P 1'
#
loop_
_entity.id
_entity.type
_entity.pdbx_description
1 polymer ?
#
loop_
_entity_poly.entity_id
_entity_poly.type
_entity_poly.pdbx_seq_one_letter_code
_entity_poly.pdbx_strand_id
1 'polypeptide(L)'
;MSSSSSAAVTSLQLLVSQYTTQLQRYLDPSTAVALWDGLAVLPTHAEQAGFQSGPIFVSWVAVLHAIDVCVELFNNMHPETSLMHTWVAMIVLSFGGTTMASLLLSRVPGWIALNDPLAIYTAIYLLFRYTPLLSLANLIGTPLRVACAAADGIARALAITAFAIDTIHLKSAPPLSNSLVACLVCGTLSGCGGGILNAVFGVTKRTWTLGTPQVSVDV
;
A
#
# COMPACT_ATOMS: atom_id res chain seq x y z
N MET A 1 11.36 5.59 24.77
CA MET A 1 10.25 5.15 23.89
C MET A 1 9.62 6.31 23.09
N SER A 2 10.19 7.54 23.07
CA SER A 2 9.62 8.69 22.33
C SER A 2 10.33 9.03 20.99
N SER A 3 11.48 8.41 20.69
CA SER A 3 12.28 8.78 19.51
C SER A 3 11.82 8.11 18.20
N SER A 4 11.16 6.95 18.28
CA SER A 4 10.72 6.21 17.08
C SER A 4 9.48 6.79 16.42
N SER A 5 8.59 7.46 17.17
CA SER A 5 7.43 8.12 16.57
C SER A 5 7.83 9.42 15.85
N SER A 6 8.80 10.17 16.40
CA SER A 6 9.32 11.39 15.78
C SER A 6 9.97 11.10 14.43
N ALA A 7 10.82 10.07 14.33
CA ALA A 7 11.49 9.73 13.08
C ALA A 7 10.49 9.28 12.00
N ALA A 8 9.50 8.47 12.37
CA ALA A 8 8.45 8.03 11.45
C ALA A 8 7.60 9.21 10.94
N VAL A 9 7.30 10.18 11.81
CA VAL A 9 6.59 11.42 11.44
C VAL A 9 7.42 12.29 10.50
N THR A 10 8.73 12.43 10.74
CA THR A 10 9.62 13.22 9.86
C THR A 10 9.77 12.56 8.49
N SER A 11 9.94 11.22 8.45
CA SER A 11 9.96 10.46 7.19
C SER A 11 8.64 10.57 6.43
N LEU A 12 7.50 10.54 7.13
CA LEU A 12 6.17 10.74 6.54
C LEU A 12 6.01 12.15 5.97
N GLN A 13 6.44 13.19 6.70
CA GLN A 13 6.37 14.57 6.25
C GLN A 13 7.24 14.81 5.01
N LEU A 14 8.45 14.25 4.98
CA LEU A 14 9.34 14.33 3.81
C LEU A 14 8.80 13.55 2.61
N LEU A 15 8.23 12.36 2.84
CA LEU A 15 7.63 11.55 1.78
C LEU A 15 6.42 12.24 1.17
N VAL A 16 5.54 12.78 2.02
CA VAL A 16 4.36 13.53 1.62
C VAL A 16 4.78 14.79 0.84
N SER A 17 5.82 15.50 1.28
CA SER A 17 6.37 16.66 0.56
C SER A 17 7.03 16.31 -0.78
N GLN A 18 7.68 15.14 -0.91
CA GLN A 18 8.26 14.71 -2.19
C GLN A 18 7.18 14.24 -3.17
N TYR A 19 6.15 13.55 -2.68
CA TYR A 19 5.07 13.01 -3.51
C TYR A 19 4.14 14.10 -4.04
N THR A 20 3.88 15.16 -3.26
CA THR A 20 3.12 16.34 -3.71
C THR A 20 3.80 17.07 -4.86
N THR A 21 5.13 17.19 -4.80
CA THR A 21 5.93 17.80 -5.87
C THR A 21 5.82 17.02 -7.18
N GLN A 22 5.61 15.71 -7.12
CA GLN A 22 5.40 14.85 -8.30
C GLN A 22 3.93 14.86 -8.77
N LEU A 23 2.96 14.84 -7.85
CA LEU A 23 1.52 14.94 -8.18
C LEU A 23 1.16 16.27 -8.85
N GLN A 24 1.80 17.37 -8.47
CA GLN A 24 1.67 18.69 -9.12
C GLN A 24 2.08 18.70 -10.60
N ARG A 25 2.84 17.70 -11.07
CA ARG A 25 3.24 17.59 -12.49
C ARG A 25 2.19 16.88 -13.36
N TYR A 26 1.28 16.11 -12.76
CA TYR A 26 0.31 15.28 -13.48
C TYR A 26 -1.14 15.73 -13.30
N LEU A 27 -1.42 16.53 -12.27
CA LEU A 27 -2.73 17.11 -12.00
C LEU A 27 -2.72 18.59 -12.37
N ASP A 28 -3.88 19.10 -12.81
CA ASP A 28 -4.07 20.53 -12.99
C ASP A 28 -3.75 21.25 -11.67
N PRO A 29 -3.03 22.40 -11.67
CA PRO A 29 -2.48 22.99 -10.45
C PRO A 29 -3.53 23.27 -9.38
N SER A 30 -4.76 23.59 -9.83
CA SER A 30 -5.94 23.81 -8.99
C SER A 30 -6.35 22.54 -8.22
N THR A 31 -6.29 21.38 -8.86
CA THR A 31 -6.72 20.10 -8.30
C THR A 31 -5.65 19.51 -7.39
N ALA A 32 -4.37 19.67 -7.75
CA ALA A 32 -3.24 19.28 -6.91
C ALA A 32 -3.22 20.07 -5.58
N VAL A 33 -3.49 21.39 -5.65
CA VAL A 33 -3.58 22.26 -4.47
C VAL A 33 -4.80 21.94 -3.62
N ALA A 34 -5.98 21.71 -4.23
CA ALA A 34 -7.18 21.35 -3.46
C ALA A 34 -7.06 19.97 -2.79
N LEU A 35 -6.45 18.99 -3.47
CA LEU A 35 -6.15 17.68 -2.88
C LEU A 35 -5.14 17.83 -1.73
N TRP A 36 -4.14 18.70 -1.90
CA TRP A 36 -3.15 19.00 -0.87
C TRP A 36 -3.76 19.68 0.35
N ASP A 37 -4.55 20.73 0.15
CA ASP A 37 -5.23 21.44 1.23
C ASP A 37 -6.18 20.48 1.98
N GLY A 38 -6.88 19.59 1.28
CA GLY A 38 -7.68 18.53 1.90
C GLY A 38 -6.84 17.53 2.72
N LEU A 39 -5.71 17.07 2.17
CA LEU A 39 -4.80 16.12 2.84
C LEU A 39 -4.04 16.74 4.02
N ALA A 40 -3.73 18.03 3.96
CA ALA A 40 -3.02 18.78 5.00
C ALA A 40 -3.95 19.20 6.15
N VAL A 41 -5.26 19.27 5.92
CA VAL A 41 -6.28 19.65 6.91
C VAL A 41 -6.83 18.45 7.69
N LEU A 42 -6.76 17.24 7.13
CA LEU A 42 -7.17 16.00 7.82
C LEU A 42 -6.43 15.76 9.16
N PRO A 43 -5.10 15.96 9.27
CA PRO A 43 -4.37 15.84 10.53
C PRO A 43 -4.82 16.86 11.60
N THR A 44 -5.12 18.11 11.19
CA THR A 44 -5.40 19.21 12.11
C THR A 44 -6.80 19.13 12.70
N HIS A 45 -7.80 18.69 11.92
CA HIS A 45 -9.14 18.42 12.45
C HIS A 45 -9.20 17.14 13.29
N ALA A 46 -8.39 16.12 12.97
CA ALA A 46 -8.26 14.92 13.79
C ALA A 46 -7.70 15.25 15.18
N GLU A 47 -6.67 16.09 15.27
CA GLU A 47 -6.10 16.54 16.55
C GLU A 47 -7.08 17.40 17.37
N GLN A 48 -7.86 18.28 16.72
CA GLN A 48 -8.91 19.07 17.38
C GLN A 48 -10.05 18.20 17.94
N ALA A 49 -10.32 17.05 17.32
CA ALA A 49 -11.30 16.07 17.78
C ALA A 49 -10.72 15.07 18.82
N GLY A 50 -9.47 15.25 19.25
CA GLY A 50 -8.81 14.40 20.25
C GLY A 50 -8.20 13.11 19.71
N PHE A 51 -8.06 12.96 18.39
CA PHE A 51 -7.44 11.81 17.76
C PHE A 51 -5.96 12.05 17.43
N GLN A 52 -5.11 11.06 17.70
CA GLN A 52 -3.73 11.09 17.21
C GLN A 52 -3.73 11.00 15.68
N SER A 53 -3.16 12.00 15.02
CA SER A 53 -3.18 12.18 13.56
C SER A 53 -2.42 11.10 12.78
N GLY A 54 -1.35 10.54 13.36
CA GLY A 54 -0.53 9.48 12.73
C GLY A 54 -1.30 8.19 12.40
N PRO A 55 -2.00 7.57 13.37
CA PRO A 55 -2.85 6.39 13.14
C PRO A 55 -3.95 6.62 12.09
N ILE A 56 -4.60 7.79 12.11
CA ILE A 56 -5.69 8.10 11.17
C ILE A 56 -5.16 8.29 9.75
N PHE A 57 -4.02 8.97 9.59
CA PHE A 57 -3.43 9.19 8.27
C PHE A 57 -3.06 7.86 7.58
N VAL A 58 -2.39 6.97 8.31
CA VAL A 58 -2.03 5.64 7.80
C VAL A 58 -3.28 4.80 7.53
N SER A 59 -4.34 4.99 8.32
CA SER A 59 -5.59 4.24 8.16
C SER A 59 -6.35 4.58 6.87
N TRP A 60 -6.47 5.85 6.47
CA TRP A 60 -7.18 6.19 5.23
C TRP A 60 -6.39 5.78 3.98
N VAL A 61 -5.06 5.89 3.99
CA VAL A 61 -4.19 5.41 2.90
C VAL A 61 -4.35 3.90 2.75
N ALA A 62 -4.32 3.16 3.86
CA ALA A 62 -4.53 1.73 3.88
C ALA A 62 -5.92 1.33 3.34
N VAL A 63 -6.97 2.08 3.73
CA VAL A 63 -8.33 1.85 3.23
C VAL A 63 -8.42 2.12 1.72
N LEU A 64 -7.89 3.23 1.22
CA LEU A 64 -7.97 3.56 -0.21
C LEU A 64 -7.13 2.61 -1.07
N HIS A 65 -5.95 2.19 -0.61
CA HIS A 65 -5.17 1.16 -1.27
C HIS A 65 -5.90 -0.20 -1.22
N ALA A 66 -6.51 -0.57 -0.10
CA ALA A 66 -7.32 -1.80 -0.03
C ALA A 66 -8.53 -1.75 -0.98
N ILE A 67 -9.18 -0.59 -1.12
CA ILE A 67 -10.25 -0.36 -2.09
C ILE A 67 -9.73 -0.54 -3.52
N ASP A 68 -8.59 0.05 -3.85
CA ASP A 68 -7.97 -0.07 -5.18
C ASP A 68 -7.70 -1.53 -5.56
N VAL A 69 -7.05 -2.26 -4.65
CA VAL A 69 -6.78 -3.69 -4.83
C VAL A 69 -8.07 -4.49 -4.96
N CYS A 70 -9.11 -4.19 -4.18
CA CYS A 70 -10.41 -4.85 -4.29
C CYS A 70 -11.10 -4.56 -5.63
N VAL A 71 -11.10 -3.30 -6.10
CA VAL A 71 -11.67 -2.92 -7.40
C VAL A 71 -10.99 -3.71 -8.52
N GLU A 72 -9.65 -3.74 -8.53
CA GLU A 72 -8.88 -4.48 -9.52
C GLU A 72 -9.14 -5.99 -9.41
N LEU A 73 -9.12 -6.54 -8.20
CA LEU A 73 -9.36 -7.96 -7.97
C LEU A 73 -10.76 -8.36 -8.44
N PHE A 74 -11.82 -7.71 -7.97
CA PHE A 74 -13.19 -8.12 -8.27
C PHE A 74 -13.63 -7.80 -9.71
N ASN A 75 -13.04 -6.80 -10.37
CA ASN A 75 -13.29 -6.57 -11.80
C ASN A 75 -12.67 -7.68 -12.68
N ASN A 76 -11.56 -8.29 -12.24
CA ASN A 76 -10.84 -9.31 -13.01
C ASN A 76 -11.11 -10.76 -12.56
N MET A 77 -11.80 -10.96 -11.43
CA MET A 77 -12.02 -12.28 -10.85
C MET A 77 -13.22 -13.01 -11.46
N HIS A 78 -13.04 -14.31 -11.67
CA HIS A 78 -14.10 -15.19 -12.14
C HIS A 78 -15.15 -15.44 -11.02
N PRO A 79 -16.47 -15.45 -11.32
CA PRO A 79 -17.54 -15.59 -10.31
C PRO A 79 -17.42 -16.83 -9.42
N GLU A 80 -16.91 -17.93 -9.98
CA GLU A 80 -16.78 -19.24 -9.32
C GLU A 80 -15.56 -19.37 -8.39
N THR A 81 -14.85 -18.27 -8.11
CA THR A 81 -13.67 -18.29 -7.25
C THR A 81 -14.05 -18.32 -5.78
N SER A 82 -13.35 -19.17 -5.02
CA SER A 82 -13.65 -19.38 -3.60
C SER A 82 -13.30 -18.14 -2.77
N LEU A 83 -13.95 -18.03 -1.61
CA LEU A 83 -13.68 -16.93 -0.66
C LEU A 83 -12.21 -16.94 -0.22
N MET A 84 -11.68 -18.10 0.16
CA MET A 84 -10.29 -18.19 0.61
C MET A 84 -9.29 -17.86 -0.49
N HIS A 85 -9.56 -18.25 -1.75
CA HIS A 85 -8.71 -17.88 -2.88
C HIS A 85 -8.68 -16.36 -3.05
N THR A 86 -9.84 -15.72 -3.17
CA THR A 86 -9.93 -14.26 -3.37
C THR A 86 -9.34 -13.48 -2.19
N TRP A 87 -9.52 -13.96 -0.96
CA TRP A 87 -8.91 -13.34 0.22
C TRP A 87 -7.38 -13.47 0.21
N VAL A 88 -6.83 -14.65 -0.13
CA VAL A 88 -5.37 -14.80 -0.26
C VAL A 88 -4.83 -13.92 -1.39
N ALA A 89 -5.54 -13.82 -2.52
CA ALA A 89 -5.16 -12.93 -3.61
C ALA A 89 -5.10 -11.46 -3.16
N MET A 90 -6.10 -11.00 -2.40
CA MET A 90 -6.11 -9.68 -1.78
C MET A 90 -4.86 -9.47 -0.89
N ILE A 91 -4.58 -10.39 0.04
CA ILE A 91 -3.44 -10.28 0.95
C ILE A 91 -2.11 -10.27 0.19
N VAL A 92 -1.96 -11.09 -0.86
CA VAL A 92 -0.75 -11.14 -1.69
C VAL A 92 -0.56 -9.84 -2.49
N LEU A 93 -1.63 -9.30 -3.07
CA LEU A 93 -1.56 -8.05 -3.82
C LEU A 93 -1.22 -6.85 -2.92
N SER A 94 -1.80 -6.81 -1.72
CA SER A 94 -1.62 -5.73 -0.76
C SER A 94 -0.30 -5.78 0.02
N PHE A 95 0.13 -6.98 0.43
CA PHE A 95 1.26 -7.14 1.35
C PHE A 95 2.40 -7.99 0.81
N GLY A 96 2.30 -8.47 -0.43
CA GLY A 96 3.30 -9.35 -1.04
C GLY A 96 4.70 -8.75 -1.02
N GLY A 97 4.81 -7.45 -1.32
CA GLY A 97 6.10 -6.76 -1.34
C GLY A 97 6.77 -6.67 0.02
N THR A 98 6.06 -6.16 1.03
CA THR A 98 6.58 -6.06 2.41
C THR A 98 6.84 -7.42 3.03
N THR A 99 6.07 -8.44 2.63
CA THR A 99 6.30 -9.85 3.03
C THR A 99 7.61 -10.37 2.46
N MET A 100 7.84 -10.23 1.15
CA MET A 100 9.10 -10.65 0.52
C MET A 100 10.31 -9.94 1.13
N ALA A 101 10.23 -8.62 1.33
CA ALA A 101 11.29 -7.85 1.97
C ALA A 101 11.55 -8.34 3.41
N SER A 102 10.50 -8.59 4.19
CA SER A 102 10.63 -9.10 5.57
C SER A 102 11.26 -10.49 5.60
N LEU A 103 10.88 -11.37 4.67
CA LEU A 103 11.45 -12.72 4.56
C LEU A 103 12.96 -12.67 4.26
N LEU A 104 13.40 -11.81 3.32
CA LEU A 104 14.82 -11.64 3.02
C LEU A 104 15.62 -11.08 4.20
N LEU A 105 14.99 -10.26 5.03
CA LEU A 105 15.58 -9.72 6.25
C LEU A 105 15.44 -10.66 7.46
N SER A 106 14.94 -11.89 7.27
CA SER A 106 14.66 -12.87 8.34
C SER A 106 13.76 -12.32 9.45
N ARG A 107 12.73 -11.55 9.07
CA ARG A 107 11.78 -10.90 9.98
C ARG A 107 10.35 -11.32 9.71
N VAL A 108 9.53 -11.19 10.75
CA VAL A 108 8.08 -11.37 10.64
C VAL A 108 7.50 -10.17 9.87
N PRO A 109 6.67 -10.40 8.83
CA PRO A 109 5.97 -9.34 8.12
C PRO A 109 5.13 -8.47 9.04
N GLY A 110 5.21 -7.14 8.87
CA GLY A 110 4.55 -6.17 9.74
C GLY A 110 3.03 -6.33 9.82
N TRP A 111 2.38 -6.76 8.73
CA TRP A 111 0.93 -6.97 8.69
C TRP A 111 0.47 -8.21 9.48
N ILE A 112 1.37 -9.16 9.77
CA ILE A 112 1.11 -10.30 10.66
C ILE A 112 1.39 -9.88 12.11
N ALA A 113 2.42 -9.07 12.32
CA ALA A 113 2.83 -8.62 13.64
C ALA A 113 1.87 -7.57 14.25
N LEU A 114 1.09 -6.88 13.42
CA LEU A 114 0.16 -5.83 13.82
C LEU A 114 -1.29 -6.25 13.52
N ASN A 115 -2.20 -5.97 14.45
CA ASN A 115 -3.61 -6.33 14.29
C ASN A 115 -4.35 -5.45 13.27
N ASP A 116 -3.98 -4.18 13.17
CA ASP A 116 -4.75 -3.19 12.41
C ASP A 116 -4.72 -3.41 10.89
N PRO A 117 -3.56 -3.65 10.24
CA PRO A 117 -3.52 -3.82 8.79
C PRO A 117 -4.34 -5.03 8.32
N LEU A 118 -4.24 -6.16 9.03
CA LEU A 118 -5.00 -7.34 8.66
C LEU A 118 -6.52 -7.12 8.82
N ALA A 119 -6.93 -6.44 9.89
CA ALA A 119 -8.33 -6.13 10.15
C ALA A 119 -8.91 -5.17 9.09
N ILE A 120 -8.20 -4.09 8.75
CA ILE A 120 -8.63 -3.12 7.73
C ILE A 120 -8.83 -3.80 6.38
N TYR A 121 -7.82 -4.52 5.91
CA TYR A 121 -7.86 -5.11 4.56
C TYR A 121 -8.90 -6.23 4.47
N THR A 122 -9.03 -7.03 5.54
CA THR A 122 -10.08 -8.07 5.60
C THR A 122 -11.47 -7.45 5.66
N ALA A 123 -11.68 -6.37 6.42
CA ALA A 123 -12.96 -5.68 6.49
C ALA A 123 -13.36 -5.10 5.13
N ILE A 124 -12.46 -4.39 4.44
CA ILE A 124 -12.70 -3.85 3.09
C ILE A 124 -12.99 -4.99 2.10
N TYR A 125 -12.22 -6.08 2.14
CA TYR A 125 -12.48 -7.27 1.31
C TYR A 125 -13.88 -7.84 1.53
N LEU A 126 -14.29 -8.05 2.78
CA LEU A 126 -15.62 -8.60 3.11
C LEU A 126 -16.73 -7.64 2.68
N LEU A 127 -16.53 -6.33 2.82
CA LEU A 127 -17.47 -5.33 2.32
C LEU A 127 -17.61 -5.45 0.80
N PHE A 128 -16.52 -5.47 0.03
CA PHE A 128 -16.60 -5.65 -1.43
C PHE A 128 -17.24 -6.98 -1.84
N ARG A 129 -17.01 -8.05 -1.07
CA ARG A 129 -17.56 -9.37 -1.37
C ARG A 129 -19.08 -9.46 -1.17
N TYR A 130 -19.60 -8.83 -0.11
CA TYR A 130 -21.00 -9.02 0.31
C TYR A 130 -21.91 -7.82 0.03
N THR A 131 -21.37 -6.70 -0.47
CA THR A 131 -22.14 -5.49 -0.74
C THR A 131 -21.91 -5.01 -2.18
N PRO A 132 -22.79 -4.17 -2.75
CA PRO A 132 -22.63 -3.65 -4.10
C PRO A 132 -21.56 -2.53 -4.22
N LEU A 133 -20.54 -2.55 -3.35
CA LEU A 133 -19.46 -1.54 -3.36
C LEU A 133 -18.66 -1.54 -4.67
N LEU A 134 -18.51 -2.69 -5.33
CA LEU A 134 -17.89 -2.72 -6.65
C LEU A 134 -18.69 -1.89 -7.67
N SER A 135 -20.01 -2.04 -7.68
CA SER A 135 -20.90 -1.26 -8.54
C SER A 135 -20.85 0.22 -8.21
N LEU A 136 -20.80 0.57 -6.92
CA LEU A 136 -20.64 1.96 -6.47
C LEU A 136 -19.28 2.55 -6.88
N ALA A 137 -18.21 1.80 -6.72
CA ALA A 137 -16.86 2.21 -7.11
C ALA A 137 -16.77 2.45 -8.62
N ASN A 138 -17.36 1.54 -9.42
CA ASN A 138 -17.44 1.68 -10.86
C ASN A 138 -18.36 2.85 -11.29
N LEU A 139 -19.41 3.15 -10.52
CA LEU A 139 -20.29 4.31 -10.75
C LEU A 139 -19.58 5.65 -10.48
N ILE A 140 -18.79 5.73 -9.41
CA ILE A 140 -17.98 6.92 -9.13
C ILE A 140 -16.96 7.10 -10.26
N GLY A 141 -16.31 6.03 -10.71
CA GLY A 141 -15.46 6.02 -11.89
C GLY A 141 -14.14 6.78 -11.68
N THR A 142 -13.86 7.75 -12.54
CA THR A 142 -12.55 8.44 -12.63
C THR A 142 -12.08 9.12 -11.34
N PRO A 143 -12.91 9.86 -10.59
CA PRO A 143 -12.47 10.51 -9.35
C PRO A 143 -11.97 9.52 -8.30
N LEU A 144 -12.66 8.37 -8.15
CA LEU A 144 -12.23 7.33 -7.23
C LEU A 144 -10.90 6.72 -7.68
N ARG A 145 -10.74 6.46 -8.98
CA ARG A 145 -9.48 5.93 -9.53
C ARG A 145 -8.29 6.87 -9.28
N VAL A 146 -8.49 8.19 -9.42
CA VAL A 146 -7.43 9.17 -9.12
C VAL A 146 -7.07 9.16 -7.63
N ALA A 147 -8.08 9.13 -6.75
CA ALA A 147 -7.86 9.07 -5.30
C ALA A 147 -7.15 7.78 -4.88
N CYS A 148 -7.59 6.63 -5.41
CA CYS A 148 -6.99 5.32 -5.19
C CYS A 148 -5.56 5.25 -5.72
N ALA A 149 -5.28 5.77 -6.92
CA ALA A 149 -3.93 5.81 -7.49
C ALA A 149 -2.98 6.71 -6.67
N ALA A 150 -3.46 7.86 -6.17
CA ALA A 150 -2.68 8.71 -5.29
C ALA A 150 -2.37 7.99 -3.96
N ALA A 151 -3.37 7.32 -3.37
CA ALA A 151 -3.20 6.55 -2.15
C ALA A 151 -2.29 5.33 -2.34
N ASP A 152 -2.39 4.60 -3.46
CA ASP A 152 -1.49 3.50 -3.81
C ASP A 152 -0.05 3.98 -3.92
N GLY A 153 0.15 5.11 -4.60
CA GLY A 153 1.42 5.80 -4.67
C GLY A 153 2.04 6.08 -3.30
N ILE A 154 1.25 6.67 -2.39
CA ILE A 154 1.67 6.95 -1.02
C ILE A 154 1.94 5.65 -0.25
N ALA A 155 1.08 4.64 -0.36
CA ALA A 155 1.21 3.35 0.30
C ALA A 155 2.50 2.63 -0.11
N ARG A 156 2.81 2.62 -1.41
CA ARG A 156 4.04 2.03 -1.95
C ARG A 156 5.26 2.81 -1.51
N ALA A 157 5.19 4.13 -1.52
CA ALA A 157 6.27 4.98 -1.03
C ALA A 157 6.57 4.71 0.46
N LEU A 158 5.53 4.57 1.31
CA LEU A 158 5.66 4.18 2.72
C LEU A 158 6.23 2.75 2.86
N ALA A 159 5.81 1.82 2.01
CA ALA A 159 6.32 0.46 2.01
C ALA A 159 7.82 0.42 1.70
N ILE A 160 8.28 1.21 0.73
CA ILE A 160 9.70 1.31 0.36
C ILE A 160 10.50 1.95 1.49
N THR A 161 10.07 3.11 1.99
CA THR A 161 10.85 3.89 2.94
C THR A 161 10.73 3.35 4.36
N ALA A 162 9.53 3.37 4.94
CA ALA A 162 9.31 3.04 6.35
C ALA A 162 9.39 1.52 6.63
N PHE A 163 8.83 0.69 5.75
CA PHE A 163 8.74 -0.75 6.01
C PHE A 163 9.96 -1.54 5.54
N ALA A 164 10.70 -1.07 4.53
CA ALA A 164 11.93 -1.71 4.06
C ALA A 164 13.19 -0.96 4.49
N ILE A 165 13.42 0.26 3.98
CA ILE A 165 14.70 0.98 4.14
C ILE A 165 14.97 1.35 5.61
N ASP A 166 14.03 2.00 6.29
CA ASP A 166 14.16 2.37 7.70
C ASP A 166 14.34 1.13 8.58
N THR A 167 13.67 0.05 8.22
CA THR A 167 13.77 -1.23 8.91
C THR A 167 15.17 -1.85 8.75
N ILE A 168 15.86 -1.64 7.62
CA ILE A 168 17.26 -2.04 7.45
C ILE A 168 18.18 -1.16 8.30
N HIS A 169 18.07 0.16 8.19
CA HIS A 169 18.97 1.08 8.88
C HIS A 169 18.81 1.08 10.40
N LEU A 170 17.58 1.03 10.90
CA LEU A 170 17.28 1.24 12.31
C LEU A 170 17.22 -0.06 13.13
N LYS A 171 16.94 -1.20 12.49
CA LYS A 171 16.68 -2.45 13.21
C LYS A 171 17.70 -3.55 12.92
N SER A 172 18.58 -3.39 11.93
CA SER A 172 19.60 -4.39 11.58
C SER A 172 20.94 -4.06 12.21
N ALA A 173 21.75 -5.10 12.48
CA ALA A 173 23.14 -4.92 12.90
C ALA A 173 24.06 -4.66 11.68
N PRO A 174 25.21 -3.98 11.87
CA PRO A 174 26.26 -3.94 10.86
C PRO A 174 26.72 -5.36 10.46
N PRO A 175 27.05 -5.62 9.18
CA PRO A 175 27.16 -4.67 8.08
C PRO A 175 25.83 -4.37 7.35
N LEU A 176 24.75 -5.12 7.66
CA LEU A 176 23.48 -5.03 6.94
C LEU A 176 22.83 -3.65 7.07
N SER A 177 22.98 -3.00 8.23
CA SER A 177 22.46 -1.64 8.48
C SER A 177 22.98 -0.57 7.53
N ASN A 178 24.13 -0.80 6.87
CA ASN A 178 24.75 0.13 5.92
C ASN A 178 24.75 -0.41 4.48
N SER A 179 24.06 -1.53 4.23
CA SER A 179 24.07 -2.20 2.94
C SER A 179 23.12 -1.54 1.95
N LEU A 180 23.68 -0.84 0.97
CA LEU A 180 22.92 -0.28 -0.16
C LEU A 180 22.21 -1.37 -0.97
N VAL A 181 22.84 -2.53 -1.13
CA VAL A 181 22.25 -3.66 -1.86
C VAL A 181 20.99 -4.16 -1.16
N ALA A 182 21.02 -4.25 0.18
CA ALA A 182 19.84 -4.65 0.94
C ALA A 182 18.71 -3.61 0.78
N CYS A 183 19.02 -2.32 0.83
CA CYS A 183 18.05 -1.25 0.62
C CYS A 183 17.44 -1.29 -0.79
N LEU A 184 18.26 -1.51 -1.82
CA LEU A 184 17.79 -1.62 -3.20
C LEU A 184 16.88 -2.84 -3.40
N VAL A 185 17.31 -4.02 -2.96
CA VAL A 185 16.54 -5.26 -3.14
C VAL A 185 15.27 -5.24 -2.30
N CYS A 186 15.35 -4.91 -1.01
CA CYS A 186 14.17 -4.91 -0.15
C CYS A 186 13.23 -3.73 -0.48
N GLY A 187 13.78 -2.58 -0.85
CA GLY A 187 12.98 -1.42 -1.29
C GLY A 187 12.21 -1.73 -2.57
N THR A 188 12.88 -2.24 -3.61
CA THR A 188 12.19 -2.64 -4.85
C THR A 188 11.12 -3.69 -4.62
N LEU A 189 11.43 -4.76 -3.88
CA LEU A 189 10.45 -5.77 -3.53
C LEU A 189 9.29 -5.21 -2.71
N SER A 190 9.54 -4.33 -1.74
CA SER A 190 8.47 -3.69 -0.96
C SER A 190 7.55 -2.85 -1.85
N GLY A 191 8.13 -2.18 -2.85
CA GLY A 191 7.39 -1.40 -3.83
C GLY A 191 6.55 -2.25 -4.77
N CYS A 192 7.07 -3.32 -5.38
CA CYS A 192 6.40 -4.04 -6.48
C CYS A 192 6.19 -5.56 -6.29
N GLY A 193 6.52 -6.11 -5.13
CA GLY A 193 6.52 -7.56 -4.90
C GLY A 193 5.14 -8.22 -4.97
N GLY A 194 4.05 -7.50 -4.65
CA GLY A 194 2.69 -8.04 -4.83
C GLY A 194 2.38 -8.39 -6.29
N GLY A 195 2.79 -7.52 -7.22
CA GLY A 195 2.68 -7.76 -8.66
C GLY A 195 3.59 -8.90 -9.14
N ILE A 196 4.82 -8.99 -8.61
CA ILE A 196 5.74 -10.11 -8.91
C ILE A 196 5.12 -11.44 -8.47
N LEU A 197 4.61 -11.52 -7.24
CA LEU A 197 3.96 -12.73 -6.73
C LEU A 197 2.71 -13.08 -7.54
N ASN A 198 1.91 -12.09 -7.95
CA ASN A 198 0.77 -12.34 -8.81
C ASN A 198 1.18 -12.86 -10.19
N ALA A 199 2.24 -12.32 -10.79
CA ALA A 199 2.73 -12.78 -12.08
C ALA A 199 3.32 -14.21 -12.00
N VAL A 200 3.99 -14.53 -10.89
CA VAL A 200 4.59 -15.86 -10.66
C VAL A 200 3.54 -16.92 -10.32
N PHE A 201 2.57 -16.63 -9.46
CA PHE A 201 1.63 -17.64 -8.96
C PHE A 201 0.24 -17.55 -9.62
N GLY A 202 -0.07 -16.48 -10.35
CA GLY A 202 -1.37 -16.24 -10.93
C GLY A 202 -2.48 -16.16 -9.88
N VAL A 203 -2.24 -15.50 -8.74
CA VAL A 203 -3.21 -15.51 -7.62
C VAL A 203 -4.55 -14.85 -7.99
N THR A 204 -4.54 -13.90 -8.93
CA THR A 204 -5.76 -13.29 -9.49
C THR A 204 -6.44 -14.12 -10.58
N LYS A 205 -5.83 -15.24 -11.01
CA LYS A 205 -6.43 -16.15 -11.99
C LYS A 205 -7.30 -17.18 -11.28
N ARG A 206 -8.26 -17.75 -12.02
CA ARG A 206 -9.13 -18.84 -11.53
C ARG A 206 -8.32 -20.05 -11.04
N THR A 207 -7.21 -20.37 -11.72
CA THR A 207 -6.30 -21.43 -11.35
C THR A 207 -4.93 -20.84 -11.07
N TRP A 208 -4.33 -21.20 -9.95
CA TRP A 208 -2.95 -20.82 -9.66
C TRP A 208 -2.01 -21.61 -10.55
N THR A 209 -1.05 -20.91 -11.13
CA THR A 209 -0.09 -21.46 -12.09
C THR A 209 1.26 -20.90 -11.76
N LEU A 210 2.31 -21.72 -11.84
CA LEU A 210 3.66 -21.21 -11.77
C LEU A 210 4.04 -20.65 -13.14
N GLY A 211 4.03 -19.33 -13.27
CA GLY A 211 4.38 -18.59 -14.46
C GLY A 211 5.71 -17.85 -14.31
N THR A 212 6.22 -17.37 -15.44
CA THR A 212 7.34 -16.42 -15.46
C THR A 212 6.80 -15.00 -15.48
N PRO A 213 7.30 -14.09 -14.61
CA PRO A 213 6.90 -12.69 -14.67
C PRO A 213 7.32 -12.11 -16.04
N GLN A 214 6.36 -11.54 -16.75
CA GLN A 214 6.60 -10.87 -18.02
C GLN A 214 6.89 -9.40 -17.73
N VAL A 215 8.00 -8.88 -18.24
CA VAL A 215 8.23 -7.43 -18.30
C VAL A 215 7.59 -6.95 -19.59
N SER A 216 6.42 -6.32 -19.51
CA SER A 216 5.91 -5.55 -20.65
C SER A 216 6.81 -4.33 -20.81
N VAL A 217 7.51 -4.27 -21.93
CA VAL A 217 8.28 -3.09 -22.38
C VAL A 217 7.45 -2.39 -23.45
N ASP A 218 6.17 -2.16 -23.16
CA ASP A 218 5.34 -1.33 -24.03
C ASP A 218 5.65 0.14 -23.69
N VAL A 219 6.53 0.73 -24.50
CA VAL A 219 6.92 2.14 -24.53
C VAL A 219 5.92 2.94 -25.35
#